data_AF-A0A941A484-F1
#
_entry.id   AF-A0A941A484-F1
#
_cell.length_a   1.000
_cell.length_b   1.000
_cell.length_c   1.000
_cell.angle_alpha   90.00
_cell.angle_beta   90.00
_cell.angle_gamma   90.00
#
_symmetry.space_group_name_H-M   'P 1'
#
loop_
_entity.id
_entity.type
_entity.pdbx_description
1 polymer ?
#
loop_
_entity_poly.entity_id
_entity_poly.type
_entity_poly.pdbx_seq_one_letter_code
_entity_poly.pdbx_strand_id
1 'polypeptide(L)'
;MYIGISIRPVGASPDEPWAWRRLGDALQSGGEPTESIAALRQAIALTRDYVDAWYGLGTAHAALGNRAQLMDIYEALRTLHSALADEFFEDFVSP
;
A
#
# COMPACT_ATOMS: atom_id res chain seq x y z
N MET A 1 -24.58 24.30 -5.53
CA MET A 1 -24.48 22.88 -5.89
C MET A 1 -23.03 22.61 -6.22
N TYR A 2 -22.24 22.07 -5.29
CA TYR A 2 -20.81 21.81 -5.51
C TYR A 2 -20.67 20.66 -6.52
N ILE A 3 -20.14 20.96 -7.70
CA ILE A 3 -19.63 19.95 -8.63
C ILE A 3 -18.31 19.41 -8.05
N GLY A 4 -18.41 18.48 -7.10
CA GLY A 4 -17.27 17.72 -6.62
C GLY A 4 -16.75 16.88 -7.78
N ILE A 5 -15.60 17.26 -8.32
CA ILE A 5 -14.86 16.47 -9.30
C ILE A 5 -14.44 15.20 -8.56
N SER A 6 -15.25 14.15 -8.72
CA SER A 6 -14.92 12.82 -8.25
C SER A 6 -13.88 12.28 -9.22
N ILE A 7 -12.60 12.40 -8.86
CA ILE A 7 -11.51 11.65 -9.48
C ILE A 7 -11.69 10.16 -9.15
N ARG A 8 -12.75 9.54 -9.69
CA ARG A 8 -12.85 8.09 -9.73
C ARG A 8 -11.89 7.63 -10.83
N PRO A 9 -10.88 6.81 -10.52
CA PRO A 9 -10.07 6.20 -11.57
C PRO A 9 -11.01 5.38 -12.46
N VAL A 10 -11.23 5.88 -13.68
CA VAL A 10 -12.06 5.24 -14.69
C VAL A 10 -11.27 4.06 -15.25
N GLY A 11 -11.55 2.85 -14.76
CA GLY A 11 -11.01 1.62 -15.35
C GLY A 11 -10.72 0.46 -14.39
N ALA A 12 -10.68 0.69 -13.08
CA ALA A 12 -10.63 -0.40 -12.11
C ALA A 12 -12.07 -0.69 -11.67
N SER A 13 -12.54 -1.91 -11.89
CA SER A 13 -13.66 -2.42 -11.11
C SER A 13 -13.31 -2.18 -9.62
N PRO A 14 -14.11 -1.41 -8.88
CA PRO A 14 -13.74 -0.91 -7.55
C PRO A 14 -13.65 -2.01 -6.48
N ASP A 15 -13.98 -3.26 -6.84
CA ASP A 15 -14.09 -4.39 -5.93
C ASP A 15 -12.89 -5.36 -6.01
N GLU A 16 -11.91 -5.11 -6.90
CA GLU A 16 -10.74 -5.97 -7.09
C GLU A 16 -9.49 -5.42 -6.36
N PRO A 17 -8.97 -6.12 -5.34
CA PRO A 17 -7.79 -5.68 -4.58
C PRO A 17 -6.55 -5.45 -5.45
N TRP A 18 -6.34 -6.30 -6.46
CA TRP A 18 -5.18 -6.22 -7.35
C TRP A 18 -5.20 -4.95 -8.21
N ALA A 19 -6.38 -4.41 -8.55
CA ALA A 19 -6.48 -3.19 -9.34
C ALA A 19 -6.00 -1.98 -8.53
N TRP A 20 -6.42 -1.92 -7.26
CA TRP A 20 -5.93 -0.93 -6.29
C TRP A 20 -4.44 -1.06 -6.00
N ARG A 21 -3.92 -2.30 -5.91
CA ARG A 21 -2.48 -2.57 -5.81
C ARG A 21 -1.70 -2.01 -7.01
N ARG A 22 -2.18 -2.24 -8.23
CA ARG A 22 -1.55 -1.73 -9.46
C ARG A 22 -1.62 -0.21 -9.56
N LEU A 23 -2.71 0.40 -9.10
CA LEU A 23 -2.80 1.85 -8.99
C LEU A 23 -1.74 2.39 -8.03
N GLY A 24 -1.55 1.73 -6.88
CA GLY A 24 -0.49 2.06 -5.93
C GLY A 24 0.92 2.00 -6.55
N ASP A 25 1.22 1.01 -7.39
CA ASP A 25 2.51 0.94 -8.11
C ASP A 25 2.69 2.08 -9.10
N ALA A 26 1.65 2.40 -9.86
CA ALA A 26 1.67 3.48 -10.83
C ALA A 26 1.92 4.83 -10.15
N LEU A 27 1.26 5.07 -9.00
CA LEU A 27 1.42 6.28 -8.20
C LEU A 27 2.83 6.39 -7.58
N GLN A 28 3.39 5.29 -7.06
CA GLN A 28 4.78 5.29 -6.59
C GLN A 28 5.76 5.61 -7.73
N SER A 29 5.55 5.00 -8.90
CA SER A 29 6.37 5.27 -10.09
C SER A 29 6.21 6.72 -10.59
N GLY A 30 5.05 7.33 -10.36
CA GLY A 30 4.76 8.73 -10.66
C GLY A 30 5.35 9.72 -9.64
N GLY A 31 5.93 9.25 -8.53
CA GLY A 31 6.43 10.12 -7.46
C GLY A 31 5.33 10.62 -6.52
N GLU A 32 4.18 9.93 -6.47
CA GLU A 32 3.01 10.26 -5.65
C GLU A 32 2.78 9.20 -4.55
N PRO A 33 3.74 8.99 -3.62
CA PRO A 33 3.65 7.94 -2.60
C PRO A 33 2.47 8.13 -1.63
N THR A 34 2.04 9.38 -1.39
CA THR A 34 0.87 9.68 -0.54
C THR A 34 -0.43 9.14 -1.13
N GLU A 35 -0.63 9.30 -2.44
CA GLU A 35 -1.81 8.78 -3.13
C GLU A 35 -1.74 7.26 -3.26
N SER A 36 -0.52 6.74 -3.46
CA SER A 36 -0.28 5.29 -3.45
C SER A 36 -0.75 4.63 -2.16
N ILE A 37 -0.44 5.23 -1.01
CA ILE A 37 -0.92 4.77 0.31
C ILE A 37 -2.45 4.68 0.32
N ALA A 38 -3.16 5.68 -0.20
CA ALA A 38 -4.62 5.65 -0.24
C ALA A 38 -5.13 4.47 -1.10
N ALA A 39 -4.54 4.24 -2.28
CA ALA A 39 -4.90 3.13 -3.15
C ALA A 39 -4.62 1.77 -2.49
N LEU A 40 -3.44 1.59 -1.88
CA LEU A 40 -3.04 0.35 -1.22
C LEU A 40 -3.90 0.04 0.01
N ARG A 41 -4.32 1.06 0.76
CA ARG A 41 -5.29 0.89 1.85
C ARG A 41 -6.66 0.43 1.35
N GLN A 42 -7.09 0.83 0.16
CA GLN A 42 -8.31 0.27 -0.45
C GLN A 42 -8.13 -1.22 -0.78
N ALA A 43 -6.97 -1.60 -1.35
CA ALA A 43 -6.66 -3.01 -1.60
C ALA A 43 -6.72 -3.86 -0.32
N ILE A 44 -6.15 -3.36 0.78
CA ILE A 44 -6.17 -4.00 2.10
C ILE A 44 -7.59 -4.02 2.70
N ALA A 45 -8.40 -2.98 2.46
CA ALA A 45 -9.78 -2.93 2.93
C ALA A 45 -10.66 -3.99 2.25
N LEU A 46 -10.41 -4.28 0.97
CA LEU A 46 -11.08 -5.33 0.22
C LEU A 46 -10.57 -6.73 0.61
N THR A 47 -9.27 -6.87 0.84
CA THR A 47 -8.64 -8.14 1.21
C THR A 47 -7.55 -7.90 2.25
N ARG A 48 -7.90 -8.14 3.51
CA ARG A 48 -7.05 -7.82 4.67
C ARG A 48 -5.75 -8.63 4.70
N ASP A 49 -5.77 -9.82 4.14
CA ASP A 49 -4.67 -10.76 3.97
C ASP A 49 -3.92 -10.59 2.64
N TYR A 50 -4.15 -9.49 1.91
CA TYR A 50 -3.47 -9.25 0.65
C TYR A 50 -2.03 -8.77 0.87
N VAL A 51 -1.14 -9.73 1.03
CA VAL A 51 0.28 -9.55 1.35
C VAL A 51 0.99 -8.58 0.42
N ASP A 52 0.73 -8.64 -0.90
CA ASP A 52 1.34 -7.74 -1.88
C ASP A 52 0.98 -6.27 -1.64
N ALA A 53 -0.25 -5.99 -1.16
CA ALA A 53 -0.68 -4.63 -0.86
C ALA A 53 -0.01 -4.10 0.42
N TRP A 54 0.22 -4.95 1.42
CA TRP A 54 1.00 -4.60 2.60
C TRP A 54 2.46 -4.30 2.24
N TYR A 55 3.07 -5.11 1.38
CA TYR A 55 4.43 -4.85 0.91
C TYR A 55 4.54 -3.53 0.14
N GLY A 56 3.62 -3.29 -0.81
CA GLY A 56 3.56 -2.04 -1.55
C GLY A 56 3.31 -0.83 -0.64
N LEU A 57 2.51 -1.00 0.42
CA LEU A 57 2.26 0.06 1.41
C LEU A 57 3.54 0.42 2.14
N GLY A 58 4.34 -0.59 2.49
CA GLY A 58 5.63 -0.39 3.12
C GLY A 58 6.63 0.33 2.23
N THR A 59 6.71 -0.02 0.95
CA THR A 59 7.53 0.71 -0.03
C THR A 59 7.14 2.20 -0.10
N ALA A 60 5.84 2.50 -0.14
CA ALA A 60 5.36 3.88 -0.18
C ALA A 60 5.68 4.65 1.12
N HIS A 61 5.58 4.00 2.29
CA HIS A 61 5.97 4.61 3.56
C HIS A 61 7.48 4.78 3.71
N ALA A 62 8.28 3.86 3.17
CA ALA A 62 9.73 3.97 3.15
C ALA A 62 10.19 5.17 2.32
N ALA A 63 9.58 5.39 1.14
CA ALA A 63 9.83 6.57 0.31
C ALA A 63 9.50 7.89 1.04
N LEU A 64 8.55 7.88 1.97
CA LEU A 64 8.19 9.03 2.81
C LEU A 64 9.00 9.12 4.11
N GLY A 65 9.86 8.15 4.43
CA GLY A 65 10.59 8.08 5.70
C GLY A 65 9.72 7.81 6.93
N ASN A 66 8.51 7.27 6.74
CA ASN A 66 7.53 7.05 7.79
C ASN A 66 7.81 5.76 8.59
N ARG A 67 8.88 5.78 9.40
CA ARG A 67 9.36 4.61 10.14
C ARG A 67 8.34 3.99 11.11
N ALA A 68 7.46 4.81 11.70
CA ALA A 68 6.38 4.31 12.55
C ALA A 68 5.42 3.38 11.78
N GLN A 69 5.05 3.75 10.55
CA GLN A 69 4.18 2.93 9.73
C GLN A 69 4.88 1.68 9.18
N LEU A 70 6.19 1.74 8.95
CA LEU A 70 6.96 0.54 8.61
C LEU A 70 6.87 -0.53 9.71
N MET A 71 6.91 -0.12 10.99
CA MET A 71 6.73 -1.06 12.11
C MET A 71 5.32 -1.65 12.15
N ASP A 72 4.28 -0.83 11.95
CA ASP A 72 2.89 -1.30 11.90
C ASP A 72 2.70 -2.33 10.76
N ILE A 73 3.32 -2.08 9.60
CA ILE A 73 3.28 -2.97 8.43
C ILE A 73 4.07 -4.25 8.69
N TYR A 74 5.25 -4.16 9.31
CA TYR A 74 6.02 -5.34 9.73
C TYR A 74 5.20 -6.23 10.66
N GLU A 75 4.51 -5.66 11.65
CA GLU A 75 3.65 -6.44 12.55
C GLU A 75 2.49 -7.10 11.81
N ALA A 76 1.83 -6.38 10.90
CA ALA A 76 0.78 -6.93 10.05
C ALA A 76 1.30 -8.08 9.19
N LEU A 77 2.41 -7.87 8.47
CA LEU A 77 3.06 -8.90 7.67
C LEU A 77 3.48 -10.10 8.50
N ARG A 78 3.98 -9.92 9.72
CA ARG A 78 4.38 -11.02 10.61
C ARG A 78 3.21 -11.93 10.96
N THR A 79 1.99 -11.37 11.07
CA THR A 79 0.79 -12.17 11.30
C THR A 79 0.29 -12.91 10.06
N LEU A 80 0.55 -12.38 8.86
CA LEU A 80 0.10 -12.95 7.59
C LEU A 80 1.11 -13.95 7.01
N HIS A 81 2.40 -13.57 7.01
CA HIS A 81 3.50 -14.30 6.41
C HIS A 81 4.83 -13.95 7.10
N SER A 82 5.20 -14.72 8.13
CA SER A 82 6.36 -14.44 8.98
C SER A 82 7.67 -14.29 8.22
N ALA A 83 7.95 -15.17 7.24
CA ALA A 83 9.19 -15.11 6.47
C ALA A 83 9.30 -13.85 5.60
N LEU A 84 8.17 -13.30 5.14
CA LEU A 84 8.17 -12.06 4.35
C LEU A 84 8.31 -10.85 5.27
N ALA A 85 7.79 -10.93 6.50
CA ALA A 85 8.01 -9.89 7.49
C ALA A 85 9.48 -9.74 7.85
N ASP A 86 10.21 -10.85 7.95
CA ASP A 86 11.66 -10.82 8.22
C ASP A 86 12.43 -10.16 7.07
N GLU A 87 12.10 -10.50 5.81
CA GLU A 87 12.65 -9.82 4.61
C GLU A 87 12.31 -8.32 4.63
N PHE A 88 11.05 -7.97 4.88
CA PHE A 88 10.59 -6.58 4.96
C PHE A 88 11.32 -5.78 6.05
N PHE A 89 11.58 -6.42 7.20
CA PHE A 89 12.30 -5.79 8.29
C PHE A 89 13.73 -5.45 7.88
N GLU A 90 14.45 -6.38 7.24
CA GLU A 90 15.81 -6.15 6.75
C GLU A 90 15.84 -5.03 5.70
N ASP A 91 14.92 -5.04 4.74
CA ASP A 91 14.90 -4.09 3.62
C ASP A 91 14.53 -2.66 4.03
N PHE A 92 13.54 -2.49 4.92
CA PHE A 92 12.95 -1.18 5.21
C PHE A 92 13.15 -0.70 6.64
N VAL A 93 13.23 -1.61 7.62
CA VAL A 93 13.27 -1.27 9.04
C VAL A 93 14.69 -1.30 9.60
N SER A 94 15.58 -2.14 9.07
CA SER A 94 16.96 -2.25 9.54
C SER A 94 18.01 -1.30 8.92
N PRO A 95 17.73 -0.30 8.06
CA PRO A 95 18.81 0.51 7.48
C PRO A 95 19.46 1.46 8.49
#